data_AF-A0A6V7JHR5-F1
#
_entry.id   AF-A0A6V7JHR5-F1
#
_cell.length_a   1.000
_cell.length_b   1.000
_cell.length_c   1.000
_cell.angle_alpha   90.00
_cell.angle_beta   90.00
_cell.angle_gamma   90.00
#
_symmetry.space_group_name_H-M   'P 1'
#
loop_
_entity.id
_entity.type
_entity.pdbx_description
1 polymer ?
#
loop_
_entity_poly.entity_id
_entity_poly.type
_entity_poly.pdbx_seq_one_letter_code
_entity_poly.pdbx_strand_id
1 'polypeptide(L)' 'AKQEAYLYDVRICFDKNLDLVDCTGIIGFPTNCHRKKKLIFPDQVPGK' A
#
# COMPACT_ATOMS: atom_id res chain seq x y z
N ALA A 1 -21.65 -9.62 5.48
CA ALA A 1 -21.08 -8.26 5.44
C ALA A 1 -20.02 -8.20 4.35
N LYS A 2 -20.00 -7.16 3.52
CA LYS A 2 -18.98 -7.00 2.47
C LYS A 2 -17.71 -6.44 3.14
N GLN A 3 -16.61 -7.19 3.13
CA GLN A 3 -15.32 -6.68 3.60
C GLN A 3 -14.75 -5.75 2.54
N GLU A 4 -14.75 -4.46 2.83
CA GLU A 4 -14.13 -3.44 2.00
C GLU A 4 -12.63 -3.35 2.30
N ALA A 5 -11.82 -3.07 1.28
CA ALA A 5 -10.39 -2.87 1.42
C ALA A 5 -10.07 -1.42 1.05
N TYR A 6 -9.38 -0.72 1.95
CA TYR A 6 -9.01 0.67 1.79
C TYR A 6 -7.49 0.79 1.61
N LEU A 7 -7.05 1.66 0.70
CA LEU A 7 -5.63 2.03 0.60
C LEU A 7 -5.28 2.91 1.80
N TYR A 8 -4.35 2.44 2.62
CA TYR A 8 -3.95 3.11 3.86
C TYR A 8 -2.54 3.67 3.79
N ASP A 9 -1.57 2.85 3.35
CA ASP A 9 -0.17 3.25 3.18
C ASP A 9 0.33 3.01 1.75
N VAL A 10 1.24 3.89 1.31
CA VAL A 10 2.05 3.71 0.10
C VAL A 10 3.50 3.82 0.52
N ARG A 11 4.33 2.86 0.10
CA ARG A 11 5.76 2.82 0.40
C ARG A 11 6.54 3.04 -0.88
N ILE A 12 7.47 3.99 -0.85
CA ILE A 12 8.37 4.32 -1.97
C ILE A 12 9.78 4.01 -1.48
N CYS A 13 10.54 3.26 -2.27
CA CYS A 13 11.87 2.79 -1.90
C CYS A 13 12.95 3.54 -2.68
N PHE A 14 13.97 3.93 -1.93
CA PHE A 14 15.17 4.56 -2.47
C PHE A 14 16.38 3.73 -2.05
N ASP A 15 17.40 3.66 -2.91
CA ASP A 15 18.68 3.12 -2.52
C ASP A 15 19.46 4.10 -1.62
N LYS A 16 20.70 3.76 -1.26
CA LYS A 16 21.53 4.62 -0.40
C LYS A 16 21.98 5.91 -1.10
N ASN A 17 21.87 5.98 -2.42
CA ASN A 17 22.18 7.15 -3.23
C ASN A 17 20.95 8.03 -3.46
N LEU A 18 19.79 7.65 -2.91
CA LEU A 18 18.49 8.29 -3.11
C LEU A 18 17.90 8.09 -4.52
N ASP A 19 18.36 7.07 -5.24
CA ASP A 19 17.76 6.69 -6.51
C ASP A 19 16.51 5.84 -6.29
N LEU A 20 15.48 6.06 -7.11
CA LEU A 20 14.24 5.28 -7.05
C LEU A 20 14.52 3.82 -7.45
N VAL A 21 14.14 2.89 -6.59
CA VAL A 21 14.37 1.45 -6.81
C VAL A 21 13.15 0.61 -6.47
N ASP A 22 13.15 -0.63 -6.95
CA ASP A 22 12.12 -1.61 -6.58
C ASP A 22 12.18 -1.94 -5.08
N CYS A 23 11.02 -1.93 -4.43
CA CYS A 23 10.83 -2.31 -3.02
C CYS A 23 10.99 -3.83 -2.77
N THR A 24 12.07 -4.43 -3.25
CA THR A 24 12.39 -5.85 -3.06
C THR A 24 12.86 -6.13 -1.62
N GLY A 25 12.55 -7.33 -1.10
CA GLY A 25 13.05 -7.76 0.21
C GLY A 25 12.43 -7.11 1.44
N ILE A 26 11.38 -6.28 1.29
CA ILE A 26 10.65 -5.72 2.43
C ILE A 26 9.81 -6.82 3.07
N ILE A 27 10.15 -7.18 4.31
CA ILE A 27 9.39 -8.16 5.10
C ILE A 27 7.94 -7.69 5.21
N GLY A 28 7.01 -8.52 4.75
CA GLY A 28 5.58 -8.21 4.73
C GLY A 28 5.10 -7.43 3.51
N PHE A 29 5.91 -7.26 2.45
CA PHE A 29 5.50 -6.69 1.17
C PHE A 29 5.41 -7.75 0.05
N PRO A 30 4.40 -7.70 -0.83
CA PRO A 30 3.21 -6.86 -0.74
C PRO A 30 2.36 -7.23 0.48
N THR A 31 1.82 -6.22 1.15
CA THR A 31 0.92 -6.41 2.30
C THR A 31 -0.41 -7.02 1.83
N ASN A 32 -1.33 -7.25 2.76
CA ASN A 32 -2.73 -7.71 2.64
C ASN A 32 -3.64 -6.98 1.60
N CYS A 33 -3.06 -6.20 0.69
CA CYS A 33 -3.72 -5.59 -0.46
C CYS A 33 -3.87 -6.61 -1.62
N HIS A 34 -4.97 -7.36 -1.60
CA HIS A 34 -5.26 -8.33 -2.65
C HIS A 34 -5.56 -7.65 -4.00
N ARG A 35 -4.68 -7.84 -4.99
CA ARG A 35 -4.82 -7.26 -6.35
C ARG A 35 -6.12 -7.59 -7.08
N LYS A 36 -6.82 -8.66 -6.70
CA LYS A 36 -8.10 -9.09 -7.29
C LYS A 36 -9.33 -8.50 -6.57
N LYS A 37 -9.15 -7.89 -5.39
CA LYS A 37 -10.23 -7.24 -4.65
C LYS A 37 -10.28 -5.76 -5.03
N LYS A 38 -11.48 -5.19 -5.03
CA LYS A 38 -11.66 -3.74 -5.19
C LYS A 38 -10.97 -3.04 -4.00
N LEU A 39 -10.01 -2.17 -4.31
CA LEU A 39 -9.35 -1.30 -3.35
C LEU A 39 -9.99 0.10 -3.43
N ILE A 40 -10.28 0.70 -2.29
CA ILE A 40 -10.90 2.02 -2.19
C ILE A 40 -9.83 3.00 -1.70
N PHE A 41 -9.57 4.06 -2.47
CA PHE A 41 -8.85 5.22 -1.96
C PHE A 41 -9.91 6.25 -1.54
N PRO A 42 -10.09 6.52 -0.24
CA PRO A 42 -11.20 7.34 0.21
C PRO A 42 -10.87 8.82 0.04
N ASP A 43 -11.86 9.62 -0.38
CA ASP A 43 -11.73 11.09 -0.51
C ASP A 43 -11.50 11.78 0.86
N GLN A 44 -11.90 11.11 1.95
CA GLN A 44 -11.67 11.54 3.34
C GLN A 44 -11.22 10.35 4.18
N VAL A 45 -10.23 10.54 5.06
CA VAL A 45 -9.72 9.48 5.94
C VAL A 45 -10.81 9.07 6.93
N PRO A 46 -11.29 7.81 6.93
CA PRO A 46 -12.34 7.39 7.86
C PRO A 46 -11.86 7.47 9.32
N GLY A 47 -12.59 8.20 10.16
CA GLY A 47 -12.31 8.30 11.60
C GLY A 47 -11.47 9.51 12.04
N LYS A 48 -11.29 10.51 11.18
CA LYS A 48 -10.88 11.87 11.58
C LYS A 48 -11.99 12.88 11.35
#